data_AF-A0A1B6L600-F1
#
_entry.id   AF-A0A1B6L600-F1
#
_cell.length_a   1.000
_cell.length_b   1.000
_cell.length_c   1.000
_cell.angle_alpha   90.00
_cell.angle_beta   90.00
_cell.angle_gamma   90.00
#
_symmetry.space_group_name_H-M   'P 1'
#
loop_
_entity.id
_entity.type
_entity.pdbx_description
1 polymer ?
#
loop_
_entity_poly.entity_id
_entity_poly.type
_entity_poly.pdbx_seq_one_letter_code
_entity_poly.pdbx_strand_id
1 'polypeptide(L)'
;LIEPSMLTLEGQFVMTTCSWLVQVVLDPDLREDKESFSPTQVREVIFPLPSTAPPTLRCVPEVLLENVTHYLVATKRFEVPGVIHEDQQRLSPVLTYLLVFMSGSARSRNPHLRAQLAECLDCLLPKEKASSSVSTFVREQLFKTHPHRTRIVESLLDVFVGIEMTGQSVTFEQKFNYRRPMYTVMEYLWSLEEQKQCFKNLAADAEANMEAVNPPLFLRFLNLLMNDAVFLLDEALSNMASLRTMMSAREAGEWENLPPNERQRNESSFVHIGMTARFDNILGTKTIECLVYLSSEIRSIFCHQTMVDRIAAMLNYFLLHLVGPNKKNFKVRDQLKEYSFDPAAIVLNICKIYIHLSDSEEFCAAVSRDGRSYSPQLFGLAESVLVRIGGGMYVADLERVAGEVQRLADLQQQEEGLLGDIPDEYLDPIMSTLMSDPVVLPSSRQIVDRSTIARHLLSDQSDPFNREPLTMDMVRPATELRQQIEAWVLQRHGNNSS
;
A
#
# COMPACT_ATOMS: atom_id res chain seq x y z
N LEU A 1 -21.41 -11.66 30.57
CA LEU A 1 -20.17 -11.17 29.92
C LEU A 1 -20.38 -9.86 29.17
N ILE A 2 -21.57 -9.57 28.63
CA ILE A 2 -21.88 -8.29 27.96
C ILE A 2 -22.99 -7.58 28.74
N GLU A 3 -22.73 -7.27 30.02
CA GLU A 3 -23.65 -6.44 30.80
C GLU A 3 -23.33 -4.96 30.51
N PRO A 4 -24.30 -4.13 30.05
CA PRO A 4 -24.01 -2.75 29.65
C PRO A 4 -23.37 -1.89 30.75
N SER A 5 -23.77 -2.10 32.00
CA SER A 5 -23.21 -1.45 33.20
C SER A 5 -21.72 -1.77 33.37
N MET A 6 -21.36 -3.06 33.29
CA MET A 6 -19.99 -3.56 33.41
C MET A 6 -19.10 -3.01 32.28
N LEU A 7 -19.58 -3.06 31.04
CA LEU A 7 -18.85 -2.55 29.88
C LEU A 7 -18.64 -1.03 29.92
N THR A 8 -19.57 -0.29 30.54
CA THR A 8 -19.43 1.15 30.74
C THR A 8 -18.33 1.46 31.75
N LEU A 9 -18.29 0.73 32.88
CA LEU A 9 -17.25 0.87 33.90
C LEU A 9 -15.87 0.44 33.37
N GLU A 10 -15.81 -0.69 32.66
CA GLU A 10 -14.61 -1.15 31.98
C GLU A 10 -14.13 -0.11 30.96
N GLY A 11 -15.06 0.51 30.25
CA GLY A 11 -14.77 1.60 29.34
C GLY A 11 -14.13 2.82 29.99
N GLN A 12 -14.66 3.25 31.13
CA GLN A 12 -14.07 4.34 31.92
C GLN A 12 -12.66 3.98 32.41
N PHE A 13 -12.46 2.73 32.84
CA PHE A 13 -11.15 2.22 33.25
C PHE A 13 -10.16 2.21 32.08
N VAL A 14 -10.58 1.77 30.89
CA VAL A 14 -9.76 1.75 29.67
C VAL A 14 -9.38 3.17 29.24
N MET A 15 -10.31 4.14 29.26
CA MET A 15 -9.99 5.54 28.92
C MET A 15 -9.01 6.16 29.91
N THR A 16 -9.18 5.85 31.19
CA THR A 16 -8.26 6.29 32.25
C THR A 16 -6.88 5.67 32.05
N THR A 17 -6.83 4.39 31.67
CA THR A 17 -5.58 3.68 31.35
C THR A 17 -4.87 4.31 30.15
N CYS A 18 -5.61 4.66 29.09
CA CYS A 18 -5.06 5.38 27.94
C CYS A 18 -4.41 6.70 28.36
N SER A 19 -5.13 7.49 29.15
CA SER A 19 -4.63 8.77 29.67
C SER A 19 -3.38 8.59 30.53
N TRP A 20 -3.41 7.62 31.46
CA TRP A 20 -2.29 7.31 32.34
C TRP A 20 -1.05 6.85 31.57
N LEU A 21 -1.19 5.94 30.60
CA LEU A 21 -0.10 5.47 29.76
C LEU A 21 0.56 6.61 28.97
N VAL A 22 -0.24 7.53 28.43
CA VAL A 22 0.29 8.73 27.77
C VAL A 22 1.08 9.60 28.75
N GLN A 23 0.59 9.79 29.98
CA GLN A 23 1.31 10.56 30.99
C GLN A 23 2.60 9.88 31.45
N VAL A 24 2.65 8.54 31.50
CA VAL A 24 3.91 7.81 31.73
C VAL A 24 4.93 8.08 30.64
N VAL A 25 4.50 8.12 29.36
CA VAL A 25 5.38 8.47 28.23
C VAL A 25 5.90 9.90 28.31
N LEU A 26 5.06 10.82 28.79
CA LEU A 26 5.39 12.24 28.90
C LEU A 26 6.12 12.63 30.18
N ASP A 27 6.31 11.73 31.15
CA ASP A 27 6.99 12.05 32.40
C ASP A 27 8.52 11.93 32.26
N PRO A 28 9.26 13.06 32.21
CA PRO A 28 10.71 13.02 32.08
C PRO A 28 11.42 12.82 33.42
N ASP A 29 10.69 12.85 34.54
CA ASP A 29 11.27 13.04 35.86
C ASP A 29 11.63 11.71 36.52
N LEU A 30 12.91 11.38 36.39
CA LEU A 30 13.58 10.18 36.90
C LEU A 30 14.36 10.41 38.20
N ARG A 31 14.10 11.49 38.94
CA ARG A 31 14.85 11.77 40.17
C ARG A 31 14.66 10.65 41.21
N GLU A 32 15.76 10.25 41.84
CA GLU A 32 15.81 9.14 42.80
C GLU A 32 15.16 9.46 44.16
N ASP A 33 14.91 10.74 44.46
CA ASP A 33 14.31 11.23 45.70
C ASP A 33 12.77 11.16 45.72
N LYS A 34 12.15 10.64 44.67
CA LYS A 34 10.70 10.49 44.57
C LYS A 34 10.16 9.35 45.42
N GLU A 35 9.03 9.61 46.09
CA GLU A 35 8.24 8.58 46.76
C GLU A 35 7.57 7.60 45.77
N SER A 36 7.29 8.05 44.54
CA SER A 36 6.65 7.24 43.50
C SER A 36 6.96 7.73 42.09
N PHE A 37 7.05 6.81 41.13
CA PHE A 37 7.19 7.08 39.69
C PHE A 37 5.86 7.26 38.96
N SER A 38 4.73 7.26 39.69
CA SER A 38 3.42 7.54 39.09
C SER A 38 3.36 8.99 38.58
N PRO A 39 2.85 9.24 37.37
CA PRO A 39 2.67 10.60 36.87
C PRO A 39 1.60 11.31 37.71
N THR A 40 1.99 12.32 38.48
CA THR A 40 1.10 13.11 39.34
C THR A 40 0.65 14.43 38.72
N GLN A 41 1.27 14.82 37.60
CA GLN A 41 0.96 16.05 36.87
C GLN A 41 0.49 15.69 35.46
N VAL A 42 -0.60 16.31 35.04
CA VAL A 42 -1.08 16.22 33.65
C VAL A 42 -0.24 17.14 32.79
N ARG A 43 0.44 16.56 31.80
CA ARG A 43 1.26 17.25 30.81
C ARG A 43 0.54 17.26 29.47
N GLU A 44 0.68 18.38 28.77
CA GLU A 44 0.16 18.53 27.42
C GLU A 44 0.94 17.64 26.43
N VAL A 45 0.22 17.00 25.52
CA VAL A 45 0.81 16.19 24.45
C VAL A 45 1.19 17.13 23.31
N ILE A 46 2.47 17.17 22.94
CA ILE A 46 2.96 17.99 21.84
C ILE A 46 3.75 17.09 20.89
N PHE A 47 3.35 17.10 19.62
CA PHE A 47 4.05 16.39 18.54
C PHE A 47 5.04 17.32 17.82
N PRO A 48 6.16 16.79 17.27
CA PRO A 48 6.62 15.41 17.37
C PRO A 48 7.08 15.06 18.80
N LEU A 49 6.80 13.83 19.23
CA LEU A 49 7.27 13.34 20.54
C LEU A 49 8.78 13.09 20.51
N PRO A 50 9.47 13.14 21.67
CA PRO A 50 10.88 12.76 21.76
C PRO A 50 11.14 11.36 21.18
N SER A 51 12.31 11.19 20.55
CA SER A 51 12.73 9.91 19.96
C SER A 51 13.05 8.85 21.00
N THR A 52 13.36 9.26 22.24
CA THR A 52 13.63 8.37 23.38
C THR A 52 12.39 8.21 24.24
N ALA A 53 12.03 6.96 24.57
CA ALA A 53 11.01 6.68 25.58
C ALA A 53 11.60 6.71 27.01
N PRO A 54 10.85 7.17 28.01
CA PRO A 54 11.33 7.20 29.39
C PRO A 54 11.58 5.78 29.94
N PRO A 55 12.59 5.57 30.79
CA PRO A 55 12.88 4.27 31.40
C PRO A 55 11.69 3.66 32.14
N THR A 56 10.84 4.48 32.76
CA THR A 56 9.62 4.04 33.46
C THR A 56 8.67 3.26 32.56
N LEU A 57 8.59 3.60 31.27
CA LEU A 57 7.78 2.87 30.30
C LEU A 57 8.25 1.42 30.13
N ARG A 58 9.56 1.15 30.29
CA ARG A 58 10.10 -0.23 30.19
C ARG A 58 9.61 -1.14 31.32
N CYS A 59 9.12 -0.56 32.41
CA CYS A 59 8.55 -1.28 33.54
C CYS A 59 7.04 -1.54 33.35
N VAL A 60 6.42 -0.97 32.33
CA VAL A 60 4.99 -1.13 32.03
C VAL A 60 4.79 -2.39 31.18
N PRO A 61 4.02 -3.38 31.65
CA PRO A 61 3.74 -4.59 30.87
C PRO A 61 2.93 -4.30 29.60
N GLU A 62 3.32 -4.94 28.48
CA GLU A 62 2.62 -4.80 27.19
C GLU A 62 1.14 -5.20 27.25
N VAL A 63 0.75 -6.09 28.17
CA VAL A 63 -0.65 -6.51 28.39
C VAL A 63 -1.59 -5.34 28.67
N LEU A 64 -1.10 -4.22 29.23
CA LEU A 64 -1.94 -3.04 29.42
C LEU A 64 -2.35 -2.40 28.08
N LEU A 65 -1.47 -2.41 27.09
CA LEU A 65 -1.76 -1.92 25.74
C LEU A 65 -2.65 -2.92 24.98
N GLU A 66 -2.42 -4.22 25.16
CA GLU A 66 -3.25 -5.29 24.60
C GLU A 66 -4.69 -5.24 25.15
N ASN A 67 -4.87 -4.99 26.45
CA ASN A 67 -6.20 -4.89 27.06
C ASN A 67 -7.03 -3.76 26.46
N VAL A 68 -6.43 -2.60 26.19
CA VAL A 68 -7.10 -1.50 25.47
C VAL A 68 -7.55 -1.98 24.09
N THR A 69 -6.67 -2.67 23.37
CA THR A 69 -6.95 -3.21 22.03
C THR A 69 -8.11 -4.21 22.06
N HIS A 70 -8.04 -5.22 22.93
CA HIS A 70 -9.07 -6.24 23.09
C HIS A 70 -10.44 -5.63 23.41
N TYR A 71 -10.46 -4.62 24.28
CA TYR A 71 -11.68 -3.91 24.62
C TYR A 71 -12.27 -3.14 23.43
N LEU A 72 -11.45 -2.39 22.68
CA LEU A 72 -11.91 -1.64 21.50
C LEU A 72 -12.44 -2.56 20.39
N VAL A 73 -11.75 -3.68 20.15
CA VAL A 73 -12.19 -4.68 19.16
C VAL A 73 -13.48 -5.38 19.62
N ALA A 74 -13.58 -5.75 20.89
CA ALA A 74 -14.79 -6.37 21.45
C ALA A 74 -16.00 -5.43 21.37
N THR A 75 -15.84 -4.17 21.78
CA THR A 75 -16.92 -3.17 21.70
C THR A 75 -17.36 -2.93 20.26
N LYS A 76 -16.42 -2.86 19.30
CA LYS A 76 -16.75 -2.79 17.87
C LYS A 76 -17.55 -3.99 17.39
N ARG A 77 -17.15 -5.21 17.79
CA ARG A 77 -17.71 -6.49 17.32
C ARG A 77 -19.11 -6.77 17.87
N PHE A 78 -19.36 -6.44 19.14
CA PHE A 78 -20.63 -6.76 19.81
C PHE A 78 -21.65 -5.63 19.77
N GLU A 79 -21.28 -4.43 19.32
CA GLU A 79 -22.19 -3.30 19.08
C GLU A 79 -23.13 -2.99 20.24
N VAL A 80 -22.59 -2.98 21.46
CA VAL A 80 -23.40 -2.84 22.68
C VAL A 80 -23.93 -1.41 22.79
N PRO A 81 -25.26 -1.19 22.75
CA PRO A 81 -25.83 0.15 22.85
C PRO A 81 -25.48 0.83 24.18
N GLY A 82 -25.16 2.13 24.14
CA GLY A 82 -24.88 2.94 25.33
C GLY A 82 -23.45 2.88 25.89
N VAL A 83 -22.56 2.05 25.30
CA VAL A 83 -21.16 1.92 25.74
C VAL A 83 -20.26 2.78 24.83
N ILE A 84 -19.65 3.86 25.35
CA ILE A 84 -18.56 4.67 24.75
C ILE A 84 -18.87 5.39 23.42
N HIS A 85 -19.85 4.94 22.64
CA HIS A 85 -20.03 5.33 21.25
C HIS A 85 -20.55 6.78 21.07
N GLU A 86 -20.99 7.44 22.13
CA GLU A 86 -21.72 8.72 22.03
C GLU A 86 -21.06 9.88 22.81
N ASP A 87 -19.84 9.69 23.35
CA ASP A 87 -19.15 10.74 24.11
C ASP A 87 -17.75 11.02 23.53
N GLN A 88 -17.63 12.17 22.87
CA GLN A 88 -16.36 12.61 22.25
C GLN A 88 -15.25 12.81 23.29
N GLN A 89 -15.58 13.29 24.50
CA GLN A 89 -14.58 13.56 25.54
C GLN A 89 -13.93 12.27 26.03
N ARG A 90 -14.68 11.16 26.00
CA ARG A 90 -14.14 9.84 26.34
C ARG A 90 -13.26 9.27 25.22
N LEU A 91 -13.64 9.46 23.97
CA LEU A 91 -12.89 8.95 22.81
C LEU A 91 -11.58 9.70 22.55
N SER A 92 -11.50 10.99 22.89
CA SER A 92 -10.31 11.81 22.64
C SER A 92 -9.02 11.25 23.29
N PRO A 93 -9.01 10.84 24.57
CA PRO A 93 -7.86 10.16 25.16
C PRO A 93 -7.41 8.88 24.44
N VAL A 94 -8.35 8.11 23.88
CA VAL A 94 -8.01 6.90 23.12
C VAL A 94 -7.29 7.25 21.83
N LEU A 95 -7.80 8.22 21.07
CA LEU A 95 -7.14 8.64 19.83
C LEU A 95 -5.73 9.19 20.13
N THR A 96 -5.58 10.00 21.17
CA THR A 96 -4.26 10.48 21.62
C THR A 96 -3.32 9.33 21.98
N TYR A 97 -3.81 8.36 22.76
CA TYR A 97 -3.07 7.15 23.12
C TYR A 97 -2.62 6.37 21.88
N LEU A 98 -3.51 6.12 20.92
CA LEU A 98 -3.18 5.42 19.68
C LEU A 98 -2.08 6.17 18.93
N LEU A 99 -2.18 7.49 18.77
CA LEU A 99 -1.15 8.29 18.09
C LEU A 99 0.22 8.21 18.80
N VAL A 100 0.24 8.25 20.12
CA VAL A 100 1.48 8.18 20.92
C VAL A 100 2.19 6.83 20.75
N PHE A 101 1.44 5.72 20.82
CA PHE A 101 2.02 4.37 20.81
C PHE A 101 2.16 3.75 19.41
N MET A 102 1.41 4.24 18.41
CA MET A 102 1.61 3.90 17.01
C MET A 102 2.85 4.59 16.44
N SER A 103 3.06 5.86 16.79
CA SER A 103 4.19 6.66 16.27
C SER A 103 5.50 6.14 16.85
N GLY A 104 6.43 5.69 16.00
CA GLY A 104 7.80 5.35 16.40
C GLY A 104 7.96 4.09 17.25
N SER A 105 8.98 3.28 16.94
CA SER A 105 9.27 2.01 17.62
C SER A 105 9.82 2.15 19.04
N ALA A 106 10.21 3.36 19.46
CA ALA A 106 10.81 3.58 20.77
C ALA A 106 9.84 3.35 21.94
N ARG A 107 8.55 3.59 21.73
CA ARG A 107 7.49 3.52 22.76
C ARG A 107 6.77 2.17 22.79
N SER A 108 6.61 1.53 21.63
CA SER A 108 6.14 0.16 21.51
C SER A 108 7.09 -0.58 20.57
N ARG A 109 7.91 -1.47 21.12
CA ARG A 109 8.93 -2.17 20.32
C ARG A 109 8.33 -3.35 19.56
N ASN A 110 7.28 -3.95 20.09
CA ASN A 110 6.59 -5.09 19.50
C ASN A 110 5.80 -4.64 18.25
N PRO A 111 6.18 -5.10 17.04
CA PRO A 111 5.51 -4.69 15.81
C PRO A 111 4.09 -5.22 15.70
N HIS A 112 3.80 -6.41 16.25
CA HIS A 112 2.44 -6.96 16.28
C HIS A 112 1.51 -6.10 17.11
N LEU A 113 1.99 -5.63 18.26
CA LEU A 113 1.23 -4.73 19.13
C LEU A 113 0.98 -3.38 18.45
N ARG A 114 1.99 -2.80 17.79
CA ARG A 114 1.81 -1.56 16.99
C ARG A 114 0.77 -1.73 15.88
N ALA A 115 0.79 -2.87 15.21
CA ALA A 115 -0.17 -3.19 14.16
C ALA A 115 -1.60 -3.35 14.71
N GLN A 116 -1.76 -3.98 15.88
CA GLN A 116 -3.03 -4.06 16.60
C GLN A 116 -3.54 -2.68 17.07
N LEU A 117 -2.65 -1.78 17.48
CA LEU A 117 -3.01 -0.41 17.80
C LEU A 117 -3.51 0.34 16.56
N ALA A 118 -2.91 0.11 15.38
CA ALA A 118 -3.41 0.67 14.13
C ALA A 118 -4.80 0.10 13.74
N GLU A 119 -5.05 -1.19 13.99
CA GLU A 119 -6.40 -1.78 13.86
C GLU A 119 -7.42 -1.08 14.77
N CYS A 120 -7.01 -0.60 15.94
CA CYS A 120 -7.93 0.13 16.83
C CYS A 120 -8.42 1.45 16.25
N LEU A 121 -7.73 2.07 15.28
CA LEU A 121 -8.26 3.25 14.59
C LEU A 121 -9.53 2.92 13.80
N ASP A 122 -9.60 1.73 13.21
CA ASP A 122 -10.81 1.23 12.54
C ASP A 122 -11.97 1.07 13.55
N CYS A 123 -11.68 0.84 14.82
CA CYS A 123 -12.68 0.83 15.90
C CYS A 123 -13.21 2.22 16.26
N LEU A 124 -12.56 3.30 15.83
CA LEU A 124 -12.97 4.69 16.08
C LEU A 124 -13.77 5.30 14.91
N LEU A 125 -13.76 4.68 13.73
CA LEU A 125 -14.46 5.21 12.56
C LEU A 125 -15.98 5.33 12.77
N PRO A 126 -16.64 6.30 12.12
CA PRO A 126 -18.09 6.34 12.03
C PRO A 126 -18.61 5.13 11.24
N LYS A 127 -19.71 4.52 11.69
CA LYS A 127 -20.32 3.38 10.99
C LYS A 127 -21.47 3.87 10.10
N GLU A 128 -21.49 3.47 8.84
CA GLU A 128 -22.58 3.78 7.89
C GLU A 128 -23.92 3.13 8.29
N LYS A 129 -23.87 1.98 8.97
CA LYS A 129 -25.04 1.24 9.48
C LYS A 129 -25.13 1.31 11.02
N ALA A 130 -24.69 2.40 11.63
CA ALA A 130 -24.81 2.56 13.08
C ALA A 130 -26.29 2.53 13.51
N SER A 131 -26.56 1.90 14.65
CA SER A 131 -27.87 1.93 15.31
C SER A 131 -28.27 3.34 15.79
N SER A 132 -27.32 4.28 15.89
CA SER A 132 -27.50 5.64 16.41
C SER A 132 -26.78 6.66 15.51
N SER A 133 -27.52 7.64 14.99
CA SER A 133 -26.97 8.76 14.21
C SER A 133 -26.05 9.67 15.04
N VAL A 134 -26.25 9.71 16.36
CA VAL A 134 -25.43 10.49 17.30
C VAL A 134 -24.01 9.91 17.39
N SER A 135 -23.89 8.58 17.45
CA SER A 135 -22.60 7.88 17.47
C SER A 135 -21.75 8.19 16.23
N THR A 136 -22.38 8.13 15.05
CA THR A 136 -21.72 8.48 13.77
C THR A 136 -21.22 9.92 13.80
N PHE A 137 -22.05 10.88 14.23
CA PHE A 137 -21.67 12.28 14.35
C PHE A 137 -20.50 12.50 15.32
N VAL A 138 -20.56 11.92 16.52
CA VAL A 138 -19.49 12.05 17.54
C VAL A 138 -18.15 11.53 17.02
N ARG A 139 -18.17 10.41 16.30
CA ARG A 139 -16.96 9.81 15.70
C ARG A 139 -16.42 10.67 14.57
N GLU A 140 -17.27 11.20 13.71
CA GLU A 140 -16.82 12.18 12.72
C GLU A 140 -16.17 13.41 13.35
N GLN A 141 -16.79 13.95 14.41
CA GLN A 141 -16.23 15.10 15.12
C GLN A 141 -14.88 14.78 15.76
N LEU A 142 -14.67 13.56 16.25
CA LEU A 142 -13.37 13.13 16.77
C LEU A 142 -12.26 13.34 15.73
N PHE A 143 -12.45 12.90 14.48
CA PHE A 143 -11.44 13.07 13.43
C PHE A 143 -11.32 14.51 12.91
N LYS A 144 -12.39 15.32 13.04
CA LYS A 144 -12.42 16.72 12.57
C LYS A 144 -11.91 17.74 13.59
N THR A 145 -12.02 17.47 14.89
CA THR A 145 -11.72 18.46 15.93
C THR A 145 -10.63 18.05 16.91
N HIS A 146 -10.18 16.79 16.92
CA HIS A 146 -9.12 16.37 17.82
C HIS A 146 -7.84 17.21 17.62
N PRO A 147 -7.14 17.62 18.69
CA PRO A 147 -5.97 18.52 18.60
C PRO A 147 -4.85 17.97 17.70
N HIS A 148 -4.66 16.66 17.70
CA HIS A 148 -3.58 15.98 16.97
C HIS A 148 -4.06 15.24 15.70
N ARG A 149 -5.24 15.60 15.16
CA ARG A 149 -5.84 14.90 14.00
C ARG A 149 -4.98 14.90 12.73
N THR A 150 -4.10 15.89 12.56
CA THR A 150 -3.14 15.96 11.44
C THR A 150 -2.03 14.91 11.54
N ARG A 151 -1.81 14.32 12.72
CA ARG A 151 -0.79 13.26 12.93
C ARG A 151 -1.29 11.87 12.56
N ILE A 152 -2.60 11.68 12.34
CA ILE A 152 -3.20 10.36 12.10
C ILE A 152 -2.62 9.71 10.86
N VAL A 153 -2.54 10.45 9.75
CA VAL A 153 -2.04 9.95 8.47
C VAL A 153 -0.59 9.48 8.60
N GLU A 154 0.29 10.35 9.10
CA GLU A 154 1.71 10.01 9.27
C GLU A 154 1.91 8.79 10.20
N SER A 155 1.17 8.74 11.32
CA SER A 155 1.27 7.63 12.28
C SER A 155 0.79 6.31 11.67
N LEU A 156 -0.27 6.34 10.88
CA LEU A 156 -0.82 5.17 10.20
C LEU A 156 0.15 4.64 9.14
N LEU A 157 0.70 5.53 8.31
CA LEU A 157 1.66 5.16 7.28
C LEU A 157 2.98 4.64 7.89
N ASP A 158 3.44 5.21 9.01
CA ASP A 158 4.62 4.72 9.73
C ASP A 158 4.44 3.27 10.21
N VAL A 159 3.25 2.92 10.73
CA VAL A 159 2.96 1.52 11.09
C VAL A 159 2.85 0.64 9.85
N PHE A 160 2.17 1.09 8.79
CA PHE A 160 2.04 0.33 7.54
C PHE A 160 3.40 -0.08 6.96
N VAL A 161 4.34 0.87 6.96
CA VAL A 161 5.72 0.66 6.50
C VAL A 161 6.54 -0.15 7.52
N GLY A 162 6.35 0.11 8.81
CA GLY A 162 7.09 -0.54 9.89
C GLY A 162 6.86 -2.05 10.00
N ILE A 163 5.70 -2.55 9.57
CA ILE A 163 5.37 -4.00 9.56
C ILE A 163 6.24 -4.80 8.58
N GLU A 164 6.74 -4.17 7.50
CA GLU A 164 7.57 -4.87 6.51
C GLU A 164 9.01 -5.09 7.00
N MET A 165 9.54 -4.15 7.79
CA MET A 165 10.96 -4.09 8.17
C MET A 165 11.31 -4.89 9.43
N THR A 166 10.34 -5.58 10.03
CA THR A 166 10.60 -6.36 11.24
C THR A 166 11.09 -7.75 10.86
N GLY A 167 12.42 -7.90 10.78
CA GLY A 167 13.11 -9.21 10.74
C GLY A 167 12.90 -10.07 12.00
N GLN A 168 11.82 -9.82 12.76
CA GLN A 168 11.37 -10.57 13.90
C GLN A 168 9.90 -10.97 13.69
N SER A 169 9.65 -12.27 13.66
CA SER A 169 8.38 -12.98 13.94
C SER A 169 7.08 -12.66 13.18
N VAL A 170 6.99 -11.62 12.33
CA VAL A 170 5.80 -11.41 11.49
C VAL A 170 5.87 -12.35 10.29
N THR A 171 4.96 -13.33 10.21
CA THR A 171 4.87 -14.16 9.00
C THR A 171 4.41 -13.30 7.83
N PHE A 172 4.88 -13.62 6.62
CA PHE A 172 4.62 -12.82 5.43
C PHE A 172 3.11 -12.57 5.22
N GLU A 173 2.27 -13.58 5.45
CA GLU A 173 0.82 -13.50 5.29
C GLU A 173 0.15 -12.70 6.43
N GLN A 174 0.75 -12.67 7.62
CA GLN A 174 0.18 -11.98 8.77
C GLN A 174 0.15 -10.46 8.57
N LYS A 175 1.09 -9.90 7.80
CA LYS A 175 1.10 -8.45 7.50
C LYS A 175 -0.19 -7.98 6.83
N PHE A 176 -0.76 -8.81 5.96
CA PHE A 176 -1.99 -8.48 5.23
C PHE A 176 -3.21 -8.41 6.15
N ASN A 177 -3.25 -9.25 7.20
CA ASN A 177 -4.28 -9.15 8.23
C ASN A 177 -4.23 -7.79 8.95
N TYR A 178 -3.03 -7.29 9.24
CA TYR A 178 -2.84 -5.98 9.85
C TYR A 178 -3.15 -4.82 8.91
N ARG A 179 -2.86 -4.94 7.61
CA ARG A 179 -3.15 -3.90 6.61
C ARG A 179 -4.64 -3.77 6.31
N ARG A 180 -5.43 -4.86 6.43
CA ARG A 180 -6.87 -4.86 6.19
C ARG A 180 -7.64 -3.71 6.87
N PRO A 181 -7.56 -3.52 8.20
CA PRO A 181 -8.22 -2.40 8.86
C PRO A 181 -7.61 -1.05 8.48
N MET A 182 -6.30 -0.98 8.17
CA MET A 182 -5.64 0.25 7.76
C MET A 182 -6.18 0.79 6.44
N TYR A 183 -6.51 -0.08 5.47
CA TYR A 183 -7.14 0.35 4.22
C TYR A 183 -8.47 1.05 4.45
N THR A 184 -9.33 0.50 5.33
CA THR A 184 -10.60 1.12 5.73
C THR A 184 -10.37 2.49 6.38
N VAL A 185 -9.37 2.61 7.25
CA VAL A 185 -9.02 3.88 7.90
C VAL A 185 -8.51 4.89 6.86
N MET A 186 -7.62 4.50 5.95
CA MET A 186 -7.10 5.40 4.92
C MET A 186 -8.20 5.89 3.97
N GLU A 187 -9.12 5.01 3.56
CA GLU A 187 -10.29 5.38 2.76
C GLU A 187 -11.14 6.45 3.46
N TYR A 188 -11.41 6.27 4.76
CA TYR A 188 -12.13 7.29 5.53
C TYR A 188 -11.33 8.60 5.67
N LEU A 189 -10.05 8.53 6.00
CA LEU A 189 -9.19 9.72 6.15
C LEU A 189 -9.09 10.51 4.83
N TRP A 190 -9.07 9.83 3.69
CA TRP A 190 -9.05 10.47 2.38
C TRP A 190 -10.32 11.27 2.08
N SER A 191 -11.46 10.88 2.67
CA SER A 191 -12.72 11.64 2.55
C SER A 191 -12.72 12.97 3.33
N LEU A 192 -11.75 13.17 4.23
CA LEU A 192 -11.60 14.38 5.03
C LEU A 192 -10.53 15.29 4.44
N GLU A 193 -10.87 16.53 4.13
CA GLU A 193 -9.98 17.43 3.39
C GLU A 193 -8.65 17.74 4.10
N GLU A 194 -8.66 17.91 5.43
CA GLU A 194 -7.45 18.19 6.20
C GLU A 194 -6.49 17.00 6.24
N GLN A 195 -7.02 15.78 6.39
CA GLN A 195 -6.22 14.55 6.37
C GLN A 195 -5.73 14.24 4.95
N LYS A 196 -6.57 14.48 3.93
CA LYS A 196 -6.14 14.43 2.53
C LYS A 196 -4.95 15.35 2.28
N GLN A 197 -4.97 16.58 2.83
CA GLN A 197 -3.82 17.48 2.73
C GLN A 197 -2.57 16.91 3.43
N CYS A 198 -2.72 16.16 4.52
CA CYS A 198 -1.58 15.48 5.15
C CYS A 198 -0.94 14.43 4.23
N PHE A 199 -1.74 13.64 3.49
CA PHE A 199 -1.20 12.73 2.46
C PHE A 199 -0.44 13.50 1.38
N LYS A 200 -1.02 14.59 0.87
CA LYS A 200 -0.38 15.43 -0.16
C LYS A 200 0.94 16.03 0.32
N ASN A 201 1.00 16.50 1.57
CA ASN A 201 2.23 17.04 2.15
C ASN A 201 3.33 15.97 2.25
N LEU A 202 2.99 14.76 2.67
CA LEU A 202 3.92 13.63 2.73
C LEU A 202 4.39 13.19 1.33
N ALA A 203 3.51 13.26 0.33
CA ALA A 203 3.86 12.97 -1.06
C ALA A 203 4.80 14.02 -1.66
N ALA A 204 4.55 15.31 -1.39
CA ALA A 204 5.40 16.40 -1.83
C ALA A 204 6.80 16.34 -1.18
N ASP A 205 6.86 16.02 0.11
CA ASP A 205 8.14 15.75 0.80
C ASP A 205 8.87 14.55 0.18
N ALA A 206 8.15 13.49 -0.16
CA ALA A 206 8.74 12.33 -0.80
C ALA A 206 9.30 12.62 -2.20
N GLU A 207 8.56 13.39 -3.01
CA GLU A 207 8.98 13.80 -4.34
C GLU A 207 10.22 14.71 -4.30
N ALA A 208 10.30 15.62 -3.31
CA ALA A 208 11.46 16.47 -3.12
C ALA A 208 12.72 15.70 -2.67
N ASN A 209 12.55 14.48 -2.14
CA ASN A 209 13.60 13.69 -1.50
C ASN A 209 13.70 12.26 -2.05
N MET A 210 13.43 12.05 -3.35
CA MET A 210 13.40 10.72 -4.00
C MET A 210 14.71 9.93 -3.86
N GLU A 211 15.85 10.63 -3.78
CA GLU A 211 17.20 10.03 -3.68
C GLU A 211 17.80 10.13 -2.28
N ALA A 212 17.01 10.45 -1.25
CA ALA A 212 17.50 10.52 0.11
C ALA A 212 18.02 9.16 0.59
N VAL A 213 19.12 9.17 1.36
CA VAL A 213 19.75 7.97 1.95
C VAL A 213 18.73 7.10 2.68
N ASN A 214 17.83 7.74 3.41
CA ASN A 214 16.64 7.12 3.98
C ASN A 214 15.43 7.55 3.15
N PRO A 215 14.83 6.65 2.36
CA PRO A 215 13.68 6.99 1.54
C PRO A 215 12.54 7.58 2.40
N PRO A 216 11.91 8.68 1.95
CA PRO A 216 10.81 9.32 2.68
C PRO A 216 9.65 8.37 2.96
N LEU A 217 8.88 8.66 4.01
CA LEU A 217 7.81 7.77 4.49
C LEU A 217 6.80 7.43 3.39
N PHE A 218 6.33 8.44 2.65
CA PHE A 218 5.33 8.24 1.59
C PHE A 218 5.89 7.43 0.41
N LEU A 219 7.17 7.63 0.05
CA LEU A 219 7.81 6.84 -1.01
C LEU A 219 7.90 5.36 -0.61
N ARG A 220 8.29 5.09 0.65
CA ARG A 220 8.31 3.71 1.20
C ARG A 220 6.92 3.11 1.24
N PHE A 221 5.92 3.88 1.69
CA PHE A 221 4.52 3.45 1.69
C PHE A 221 4.06 3.08 0.27
N LEU A 222 4.28 3.96 -0.71
CA LEU A 222 3.87 3.73 -2.09
C LEU A 222 4.59 2.51 -2.70
N ASN A 223 5.88 2.35 -2.41
CA ASN A 223 6.67 1.19 -2.81
C ASN A 223 6.07 -0.13 -2.30
N LEU A 224 5.65 -0.16 -1.03
CA LEU A 224 5.03 -1.33 -0.40
C LEU A 224 3.60 -1.56 -0.89
N LEU A 225 2.84 -0.48 -1.11
CA LEU A 225 1.49 -0.56 -1.67
C LEU A 225 1.49 -1.20 -3.06
N MET A 226 2.47 -0.87 -3.90
CA MET A 226 2.65 -1.54 -5.19
C MET A 226 3.07 -3.01 -5.04
N ASN A 227 3.97 -3.33 -4.11
CA ASN A 227 4.33 -4.73 -3.84
C ASN A 227 3.12 -5.56 -3.42
N ASP A 228 2.28 -4.99 -2.56
CA ASP A 228 1.03 -5.60 -2.14
C ASP A 228 0.06 -5.78 -3.29
N ALA A 229 -0.09 -4.77 -4.15
CA ALA A 229 -0.97 -4.87 -5.32
C ALA A 229 -0.51 -6.00 -6.25
N VAL A 230 0.78 -6.07 -6.56
CA VAL A 230 1.35 -7.14 -7.39
C VAL A 230 1.09 -8.50 -6.75
N PHE A 231 1.48 -8.69 -5.50
CA PHE A 231 1.34 -9.98 -4.83
C PHE A 231 -0.13 -10.42 -4.68
N LEU A 232 -0.99 -9.56 -4.13
CA LEU A 232 -2.37 -9.91 -3.80
C LEU A 232 -3.21 -10.17 -5.04
N LEU A 233 -3.05 -9.37 -6.10
CA LEU A 233 -3.82 -9.61 -7.32
C LEU A 233 -3.32 -10.85 -8.07
N ASP A 234 -2.01 -11.13 -8.06
CA ASP A 234 -1.50 -12.37 -8.67
C ASP A 234 -1.99 -13.62 -7.94
N GLU A 235 -1.87 -13.64 -6.61
CA GLU A 235 -2.38 -14.74 -5.80
C GLU A 235 -3.89 -14.90 -5.95
N ALA A 236 -4.64 -13.79 -5.95
CA ALA A 236 -6.07 -13.81 -6.22
C ALA A 236 -6.40 -14.46 -7.57
N LEU A 237 -5.75 -14.04 -8.66
CA LEU A 237 -5.99 -14.59 -9.99
C LEU A 237 -5.56 -16.06 -10.10
N SER A 238 -4.41 -16.42 -9.54
CA SER A 238 -3.90 -17.79 -9.47
C SER A 238 -4.84 -18.72 -8.70
N ASN A 239 -5.32 -18.27 -7.54
CA ASN A 239 -6.27 -19.00 -6.71
C ASN A 239 -7.63 -19.15 -7.42
N MET A 240 -8.12 -18.10 -8.09
CA MET A 240 -9.35 -18.18 -8.90
C MET A 240 -9.23 -19.15 -10.08
N ALA A 241 -8.08 -19.18 -10.77
CA ALA A 241 -7.81 -20.15 -11.84
C ALA A 241 -7.75 -21.59 -11.30
N SER A 242 -7.13 -21.80 -10.15
CA SER A 242 -7.07 -23.08 -9.47
C SER A 242 -8.45 -23.57 -9.04
N LEU A 243 -9.28 -22.67 -8.48
CA LEU A 243 -10.68 -22.96 -8.14
C LEU A 243 -11.48 -23.37 -9.37
N ARG A 244 -11.32 -22.67 -10.51
CA ARG A 244 -12.00 -23.04 -11.75
C ARG A 244 -11.63 -24.46 -12.18
N THR A 245 -10.34 -24.81 -12.15
CA THR A 245 -9.85 -26.15 -12.51
C THR A 245 -10.42 -27.21 -11.58
N MET A 246 -10.36 -27.00 -10.26
CA MET A 246 -10.89 -27.94 -9.26
C MET A 246 -12.41 -28.11 -9.37
N MET A 247 -13.16 -27.03 -9.58
CA MET A 247 -14.61 -27.11 -9.79
C MET A 247 -14.95 -27.88 -11.07
N SER A 248 -14.22 -27.64 -12.16
CA SER A 248 -14.46 -28.34 -13.42
C SER A 248 -14.23 -29.85 -13.28
N ALA A 249 -13.14 -30.25 -12.60
CA ALA A 249 -12.86 -31.66 -12.31
C ALA A 249 -13.93 -32.29 -11.40
N ARG A 250 -14.41 -31.55 -10.40
CA ARG A 250 -15.49 -31.98 -9.51
C ARG A 250 -16.80 -32.18 -10.27
N GLU A 251 -17.19 -31.23 -11.13
CA GLU A 251 -18.42 -31.28 -11.93
C GLU A 251 -18.36 -32.36 -13.02
N ALA A 252 -17.18 -32.68 -13.55
CA ALA A 252 -16.96 -33.77 -14.48
C ALA A 252 -17.02 -35.18 -13.82
N GLY A 253 -17.21 -35.24 -12.50
CA GLY A 253 -17.27 -36.50 -11.74
C GLY A 253 -15.89 -37.16 -11.53
N GLU A 254 -14.79 -36.47 -11.84
CA GLU A 254 -13.44 -37.03 -11.69
C GLU A 254 -13.15 -37.41 -10.24
N TRP A 255 -13.65 -36.61 -9.28
CA TRP A 255 -13.42 -36.83 -7.85
C TRP A 255 -14.17 -38.05 -7.30
N GLU A 256 -15.26 -38.47 -7.94
CA GLU A 256 -16.02 -39.66 -7.53
C GLU A 256 -15.26 -40.94 -7.84
N ASN A 257 -14.37 -40.90 -8.83
CA ASN A 257 -13.52 -42.02 -9.25
C ASN A 257 -12.20 -42.11 -8.45
N LEU A 258 -11.92 -41.14 -7.58
CA LEU A 258 -10.70 -41.12 -6.77
C LEU A 258 -10.82 -41.96 -5.49
N PRO A 259 -9.70 -42.50 -4.98
CA PRO A 259 -9.66 -43.11 -3.65
C PRO A 259 -10.15 -42.14 -2.57
N PRO A 260 -10.79 -42.63 -1.48
CA PRO A 260 -11.36 -41.77 -0.43
C PRO A 260 -10.39 -40.74 0.15
N ASN A 261 -9.11 -41.11 0.33
CA ASN A 261 -8.08 -40.22 0.87
C ASN A 261 -7.75 -39.06 -0.09
N GLU A 262 -7.67 -39.33 -1.39
CA GLU A 262 -7.38 -38.30 -2.40
C GLU A 262 -8.57 -37.36 -2.56
N ARG A 263 -9.79 -37.92 -2.56
CA ARG A 263 -11.01 -37.11 -2.57
C ARG A 263 -11.09 -36.17 -1.36
N GLN A 264 -10.79 -36.66 -0.16
CA GLN A 264 -10.77 -35.83 1.05
C GLN A 264 -9.70 -34.74 0.98
N ARG A 265 -8.52 -35.05 0.42
CA ARG A 265 -7.45 -34.08 0.20
C ARG A 265 -7.88 -32.98 -0.78
N ASN A 266 -8.51 -33.34 -1.88
CA ASN A 266 -9.03 -32.38 -2.86
C ASN A 266 -10.10 -31.47 -2.25
N GLU A 267 -11.05 -32.01 -1.48
CA GLU A 267 -12.07 -31.20 -0.81
C GLU A 267 -11.45 -30.24 0.22
N SER A 268 -10.48 -30.71 1.00
CA SER A 268 -9.77 -29.88 1.98
C SER A 268 -8.98 -28.76 1.30
N SER A 269 -8.28 -29.08 0.21
CA SER A 269 -7.56 -28.09 -0.60
C SER A 269 -8.49 -27.07 -1.24
N PHE A 270 -9.64 -27.52 -1.74
CA PHE A 270 -10.65 -26.66 -2.34
C PHE A 270 -11.21 -25.62 -1.35
N VAL A 271 -11.55 -26.06 -0.13
CA VAL A 271 -12.01 -25.15 0.94
C VAL A 271 -10.90 -24.19 1.33
N HIS A 272 -9.67 -24.66 1.47
CA HIS A 272 -8.52 -23.82 1.83
C HIS A 272 -8.25 -22.74 0.77
N ILE A 273 -8.11 -23.13 -0.49
CA ILE A 273 -7.90 -22.19 -1.61
C ILE A 273 -9.08 -21.23 -1.74
N GLY A 274 -10.32 -21.68 -1.49
CA GLY A 274 -11.49 -20.81 -1.48
C GLY A 274 -11.41 -19.70 -0.42
N MET A 275 -10.94 -20.01 0.78
CA MET A 275 -10.74 -19.01 1.83
C MET A 275 -9.61 -18.02 1.48
N THR A 276 -8.49 -18.52 0.98
CA THR A 276 -7.34 -17.70 0.57
C THR A 276 -7.71 -16.78 -0.60
N ALA A 277 -8.34 -17.31 -1.66
CA ALA A 277 -8.83 -16.53 -2.79
C ALA A 277 -9.73 -15.38 -2.33
N ARG A 278 -10.66 -15.65 -1.41
CA ARG A 278 -11.55 -14.62 -0.87
C ARG A 278 -10.78 -13.51 -0.16
N PHE A 279 -9.81 -13.89 0.66
CA PHE A 279 -8.97 -12.94 1.39
C PHE A 279 -8.16 -12.06 0.42
N ASP A 280 -7.49 -12.68 -0.55
CA ASP A 280 -6.67 -11.98 -1.55
C ASP A 280 -7.51 -11.05 -2.42
N ASN A 281 -8.70 -11.49 -2.85
CA ASN A 281 -9.62 -10.66 -3.63
C ASN A 281 -10.07 -9.42 -2.87
N ILE A 282 -10.41 -9.54 -1.58
CA ILE A 282 -10.83 -8.41 -0.74
C ILE A 282 -9.69 -7.40 -0.61
N LEU A 283 -8.48 -7.87 -0.28
CA LEU A 283 -7.35 -6.99 -0.07
C LEU A 283 -6.78 -6.42 -1.35
N GLY A 284 -6.69 -7.21 -2.41
CA GLY A 284 -6.29 -6.75 -3.74
C GLY A 284 -7.22 -5.63 -4.23
N THR A 285 -8.54 -5.81 -4.07
CA THR A 285 -9.52 -4.76 -4.40
C THR A 285 -9.27 -3.49 -3.59
N LYS A 286 -9.12 -3.60 -2.26
CA LYS A 286 -8.86 -2.45 -1.38
C LYS A 286 -7.52 -1.76 -1.68
N THR A 287 -6.52 -2.51 -2.11
CA THR A 287 -5.21 -1.99 -2.51
C THR A 287 -5.31 -1.18 -3.80
N ILE A 288 -6.03 -1.68 -4.81
CA ILE A 288 -6.28 -0.94 -6.05
C ILE A 288 -7.17 0.29 -5.79
N GLU A 289 -8.19 0.20 -4.94
CA GLU A 289 -9.00 1.36 -4.52
C GLU A 289 -8.13 2.44 -3.85
N CYS A 290 -7.15 2.04 -3.04
CA CYS A 290 -6.16 2.95 -2.47
C CYS A 290 -5.37 3.69 -3.54
N LEU A 291 -4.87 2.98 -4.55
CA LEU A 291 -4.18 3.59 -5.68
C LEU A 291 -5.09 4.54 -6.49
N VAL A 292 -6.38 4.21 -6.66
CA VAL A 292 -7.35 5.08 -7.35
C VAL A 292 -7.48 6.43 -6.67
N TYR A 293 -7.74 6.46 -5.36
CA TYR A 293 -7.96 7.74 -4.70
C TYR A 293 -6.65 8.53 -4.55
N LEU A 294 -5.51 7.87 -4.32
CA LEU A 294 -4.21 8.54 -4.26
C LEU A 294 -3.89 9.19 -5.62
N SER A 295 -3.99 8.43 -6.72
CA SER A 295 -3.69 8.94 -8.06
C SER A 295 -4.63 10.07 -8.51
N SER A 296 -5.83 10.16 -7.95
CA SER A 296 -6.78 11.21 -8.37
C SER A 296 -6.27 12.63 -8.08
N GLU A 297 -5.52 12.82 -6.98
CA GLU A 297 -5.02 14.14 -6.54
C GLU A 297 -3.50 14.18 -6.28
N ILE A 298 -2.80 13.04 -6.20
CA ILE A 298 -1.35 12.93 -6.07
C ILE A 298 -0.85 12.19 -7.31
N ARG A 299 -0.36 12.93 -8.32
CA ARG A 299 -0.03 12.35 -9.64
C ARG A 299 1.46 12.29 -9.93
N SER A 300 2.18 13.38 -9.64
CA SER A 300 3.58 13.59 -10.03
C SER A 300 4.51 12.48 -9.56
N ILE A 301 4.41 12.06 -8.29
CA ILE A 301 5.26 11.01 -7.73
C ILE A 301 5.07 9.63 -8.42
N PHE A 302 3.87 9.32 -8.93
CA PHE A 302 3.63 8.09 -9.69
C PHE A 302 4.30 8.13 -11.07
N CYS A 303 4.47 9.33 -11.62
CA CYS A 303 5.05 9.58 -12.94
C CYS A 303 6.56 9.83 -12.88
N HIS A 304 7.15 9.87 -11.68
CA HIS A 304 8.60 10.04 -11.52
C HIS A 304 9.37 8.86 -12.13
N GLN A 305 10.52 9.13 -12.75
CA GLN A 305 11.37 8.15 -13.45
C GLN A 305 11.68 6.86 -12.66
N THR A 306 11.81 6.96 -11.33
CA THR A 306 12.07 5.80 -10.45
C THR A 306 10.86 4.86 -10.29
N MET A 307 9.64 5.36 -10.51
CA MET A 307 8.38 4.70 -10.17
C MET A 307 7.52 4.36 -11.39
N VAL A 308 7.59 5.21 -12.43
CA VAL A 308 6.64 5.21 -13.55
C VAL A 308 6.58 3.89 -14.30
N ASP A 309 7.73 3.29 -14.62
CA ASP A 309 7.80 2.01 -15.33
C ASP A 309 7.17 0.87 -14.53
N ARG A 310 7.30 0.92 -13.20
CA ARG A 310 6.73 -0.11 -12.33
C ARG A 310 5.23 0.03 -12.20
N ILE A 311 4.71 1.25 -12.07
CA ILE A 311 3.27 1.50 -12.07
C ILE A 311 2.67 1.07 -13.41
N ALA A 312 3.26 1.50 -14.53
CA ALA A 312 2.80 1.16 -15.87
C ALA A 312 2.79 -0.35 -16.11
N ALA A 313 3.89 -1.05 -15.82
CA ALA A 313 3.98 -2.51 -15.98
C ALA A 313 2.96 -3.26 -15.11
N MET A 314 2.78 -2.84 -13.85
CA MET A 314 1.78 -3.42 -12.95
C MET A 314 0.36 -3.25 -13.50
N LEU A 315 0.00 -2.04 -13.93
CA LEU A 315 -1.34 -1.76 -14.46
C LEU A 315 -1.59 -2.53 -15.76
N ASN A 316 -0.61 -2.55 -16.69
CA ASN A 316 -0.75 -3.26 -17.97
C ASN A 316 -0.92 -4.76 -17.75
N TYR A 317 -0.08 -5.34 -16.88
CA TYR A 317 -0.11 -6.75 -16.56
C TYR A 317 -1.48 -7.20 -16.03
N PHE A 318 -2.02 -6.49 -15.04
CA PHE A 318 -3.33 -6.85 -14.49
C PHE A 318 -4.47 -6.56 -15.44
N LEU A 319 -4.41 -5.43 -16.18
CA LEU A 319 -5.43 -5.12 -17.17
C LEU A 319 -5.50 -6.23 -18.22
N LEU A 320 -4.34 -6.66 -18.77
CA LEU A 320 -4.26 -7.73 -19.76
C LEU A 320 -4.85 -9.04 -19.23
N HIS A 321 -4.54 -9.44 -17.99
CA HIS A 321 -5.08 -10.67 -17.42
C HIS A 321 -6.62 -10.61 -17.25
N LEU A 322 -7.16 -9.44 -16.90
CA LEU A 322 -8.59 -9.26 -16.63
C LEU A 322 -9.43 -9.07 -17.91
N VAL A 323 -8.89 -8.46 -18.96
CA VAL A 323 -9.64 -8.14 -20.19
C VAL A 323 -9.25 -8.99 -21.40
N GLY A 324 -8.05 -9.56 -21.38
CA GLY A 324 -7.43 -10.33 -22.44
C GLY A 324 -7.93 -11.78 -22.56
N PRO A 325 -7.16 -12.65 -23.24
CA PRO A 325 -7.59 -14.02 -23.55
C PRO A 325 -7.79 -14.88 -22.28
N ASN A 326 -6.99 -14.61 -21.25
CA ASN A 326 -6.98 -15.37 -20.00
C ASN A 326 -8.19 -15.11 -19.10
N LYS A 327 -9.00 -14.06 -19.35
CA LYS A 327 -10.11 -13.68 -18.45
C LYS A 327 -11.12 -14.79 -18.17
N LYS A 328 -11.30 -15.73 -19.10
CA LYS A 328 -12.19 -16.88 -18.92
C LYS A 328 -11.69 -17.78 -17.80
N ASN A 329 -10.38 -17.87 -17.57
CA ASN A 329 -9.70 -18.73 -16.57
C ASN A 329 -10.14 -18.44 -15.14
N PHE A 330 -10.68 -17.26 -14.88
CA PHE A 330 -11.10 -16.84 -13.54
C PHE A 330 -12.60 -16.93 -13.33
N LYS A 331 -13.38 -17.36 -14.34
CA LYS A 331 -14.83 -17.44 -14.24
C LYS A 331 -15.25 -18.66 -13.42
N VAL A 332 -15.81 -18.40 -12.26
CA VAL A 332 -16.29 -19.40 -11.30
C VAL A 332 -17.74 -19.10 -10.96
N ARG A 333 -18.53 -20.13 -10.61
CA ARG A 333 -19.91 -19.94 -10.17
C ARG A 333 -19.96 -19.13 -8.87
N ASP A 334 -20.93 -18.22 -8.75
CA ASP A 334 -21.17 -17.41 -7.55
C ASP A 334 -19.92 -16.64 -7.03
N GLN A 335 -18.97 -16.32 -7.93
CA GLN A 335 -17.64 -15.77 -7.62
C GLN A 335 -17.64 -14.52 -6.73
N LEU A 336 -18.63 -13.62 -6.92
CA LEU A 336 -18.74 -12.40 -6.13
C LEU A 336 -19.14 -12.71 -4.68
N LYS A 337 -20.09 -13.63 -4.50
CA LYS A 337 -20.66 -13.94 -3.19
C LYS A 337 -19.72 -14.81 -2.35
N GLU A 338 -19.13 -15.82 -2.98
CA GLU A 338 -18.28 -16.79 -2.29
C GLU A 338 -16.86 -16.27 -2.10
N TYR A 339 -16.29 -15.69 -3.16
CA TYR A 339 -14.88 -15.33 -3.22
C TYR A 339 -14.62 -13.83 -3.30
N SER A 340 -15.66 -12.97 -3.24
CA SER A 340 -15.50 -11.51 -3.34
C SER A 340 -14.77 -11.06 -4.61
N PHE A 341 -14.86 -11.83 -5.69
CA PHE A 341 -14.17 -11.56 -6.94
C PHE A 341 -15.05 -10.77 -7.91
N ASP A 342 -14.79 -9.46 -8.00
CA ASP A 342 -15.38 -8.55 -8.97
C ASP A 342 -14.33 -8.03 -9.96
N PRO A 343 -13.98 -8.81 -11.00
CA PRO A 343 -12.98 -8.39 -11.99
C PRO A 343 -13.41 -7.13 -12.77
N ALA A 344 -14.71 -6.88 -12.89
CA ALA A 344 -15.23 -5.69 -13.58
C ALA A 344 -14.94 -4.42 -12.78
N ALA A 345 -15.17 -4.43 -11.47
CA ALA A 345 -14.82 -3.32 -10.59
C ALA A 345 -13.31 -3.05 -10.57
N ILE A 346 -12.49 -4.11 -10.57
CA ILE A 346 -11.02 -3.98 -10.63
C ILE A 346 -10.59 -3.34 -11.96
N VAL A 347 -11.15 -3.77 -13.10
CA VAL A 347 -10.88 -3.15 -14.41
C VAL A 347 -11.26 -1.67 -14.40
N LEU A 348 -12.44 -1.33 -13.87
CA LEU A 348 -12.86 0.08 -13.75
C LEU A 348 -11.85 0.90 -12.94
N ASN A 349 -11.39 0.38 -11.81
CA ASN A 349 -10.44 1.07 -10.96
C ASN A 349 -9.07 1.22 -11.64
N ILE A 350 -8.58 0.18 -12.33
CA ILE A 350 -7.35 0.26 -13.13
C ILE A 350 -7.49 1.34 -14.22
N CYS A 351 -8.60 1.36 -14.97
CA CYS A 351 -8.86 2.40 -15.98
C CYS A 351 -8.87 3.81 -15.40
N LYS A 352 -9.43 4.01 -14.18
CA LYS A 352 -9.38 5.31 -13.50
C LYS A 352 -7.95 5.75 -13.22
N ILE A 353 -7.06 4.84 -12.78
CA ILE A 353 -5.65 5.17 -12.54
C ILE A 353 -4.98 5.62 -13.84
N TYR A 354 -5.20 4.90 -14.96
CA TYR A 354 -4.71 5.36 -16.27
C TYR A 354 -5.19 6.77 -16.61
N ILE A 355 -6.48 7.05 -16.42
CA ILE A 355 -7.06 8.37 -16.70
C ILE A 355 -6.48 9.46 -15.79
N HIS A 356 -6.23 9.15 -14.51
CA HIS A 356 -5.64 10.12 -13.59
C HIS A 356 -4.21 10.51 -13.96
N LEU A 357 -3.43 9.56 -14.51
CA LEU A 357 -2.01 9.72 -14.80
C LEU A 357 -1.72 10.06 -16.27
N SER A 358 -2.72 10.06 -17.14
CA SER A 358 -2.55 10.24 -18.59
C SER A 358 -2.04 11.60 -19.02
N ASP A 359 -2.10 12.62 -18.15
CA ASP A 359 -1.56 13.95 -18.42
C ASP A 359 -0.02 13.97 -18.44
N SER A 360 0.64 12.92 -17.93
CA SER A 360 2.10 12.76 -18.01
C SER A 360 2.49 11.95 -19.25
N GLU A 361 3.29 12.57 -20.11
CA GLU A 361 3.89 11.89 -21.27
C GLU A 361 4.82 10.76 -20.81
N GLU A 362 5.53 10.94 -19.69
CA GLU A 362 6.40 9.89 -19.12
C GLU A 362 5.61 8.65 -18.73
N PHE A 363 4.42 8.82 -18.14
CA PHE A 363 3.54 7.70 -17.82
C PHE A 363 3.03 7.01 -19.09
N CYS A 364 2.51 7.76 -20.06
CA CYS A 364 2.01 7.19 -21.32
C CYS A 364 3.14 6.47 -22.10
N ALA A 365 4.35 7.02 -22.10
CA ALA A 365 5.55 6.43 -22.68
C ALA A 365 6.03 5.18 -21.93
N ALA A 366 5.86 5.10 -20.60
CA ALA A 366 6.15 3.90 -19.83
C ALA A 366 5.13 2.78 -20.12
N VAL A 367 3.86 3.14 -20.30
CA VAL A 367 2.79 2.21 -20.67
C VAL A 367 3.09 1.55 -22.01
N SER A 368 3.52 2.31 -23.03
CA SER A 368 3.86 1.77 -24.35
C SER A 368 5.12 0.90 -24.36
N ARG A 369 6.12 1.23 -23.54
CA ARG A 369 7.40 0.49 -23.45
C ARG A 369 7.27 -0.91 -22.85
N ASP A 370 6.22 -1.20 -22.08
CA ASP A 370 5.99 -2.52 -21.51
C ASP A 370 5.47 -3.53 -22.57
N GLY A 371 6.38 -4.00 -23.43
CA GLY A 371 6.08 -4.97 -24.48
C GLY A 371 5.65 -6.35 -23.98
N ARG A 372 5.64 -6.61 -22.67
CA ARG A 372 5.14 -7.87 -22.09
C ARG A 372 3.62 -7.91 -22.00
N SER A 373 3.00 -6.75 -21.73
CA SER A 373 1.58 -6.69 -21.41
C SER A 373 0.81 -5.68 -22.27
N TYR A 374 1.47 -4.60 -22.71
CA TYR A 374 0.84 -3.62 -23.59
C TYR A 374 0.66 -4.15 -25.01
N SER A 375 -0.49 -3.81 -25.60
CA SER A 375 -0.75 -3.91 -27.04
C SER A 375 -1.78 -2.85 -27.43
N PRO A 376 -1.81 -2.42 -28.70
CA PRO A 376 -2.79 -1.42 -29.17
C PRO A 376 -4.26 -1.80 -28.88
N GLN A 377 -4.56 -3.09 -28.78
CA GLN A 377 -5.92 -3.58 -28.53
C GLN A 377 -6.29 -3.59 -27.04
N LEU A 378 -5.33 -3.44 -26.12
CA LEU A 378 -5.54 -3.59 -24.68
C LEU A 378 -6.65 -2.67 -24.15
N PHE A 379 -6.60 -1.39 -24.54
CA PHE A 379 -7.58 -0.39 -24.10
C PHE A 379 -8.97 -0.61 -24.72
N GLY A 380 -9.05 -1.04 -25.99
CA GLY A 380 -10.34 -1.38 -26.61
C GLY A 380 -11.03 -2.59 -25.95
N LEU A 381 -10.23 -3.56 -25.46
CA LEU A 381 -10.76 -4.67 -24.66
C LEU A 381 -11.29 -4.19 -23.30
N ALA A 382 -10.61 -3.24 -22.66
CA ALA A 382 -11.05 -2.64 -21.41
C ALA A 382 -12.32 -1.80 -21.60
N GLU A 383 -12.41 -1.00 -22.66
CA GLU A 383 -13.59 -0.23 -23.03
C GLU A 383 -14.83 -1.10 -23.16
N SER A 384 -14.70 -2.25 -23.84
CA SER A 384 -15.79 -3.24 -23.98
C SER A 384 -16.31 -3.73 -22.63
N VAL A 385 -15.43 -3.84 -21.62
CA VAL A 385 -15.82 -4.20 -20.25
C VAL A 385 -16.53 -3.02 -19.59
N LEU A 386 -16.00 -1.79 -19.69
CA LEU A 386 -16.59 -0.58 -19.12
C LEU A 386 -18.02 -0.34 -19.62
N VAL A 387 -18.25 -0.43 -20.93
CA VAL A 387 -19.59 -0.28 -21.53
C VAL A 387 -20.58 -1.28 -20.94
N ARG A 388 -20.17 -2.55 -20.83
CA ARG A 388 -21.03 -3.63 -20.30
C ARG A 388 -21.43 -3.42 -18.84
N ILE A 389 -20.59 -2.78 -18.04
CA ILE A 389 -20.82 -2.59 -16.59
C ILE A 389 -21.45 -1.22 -16.27
N GLY A 390 -21.81 -0.44 -17.29
CA GLY A 390 -22.38 0.90 -17.11
C GLY A 390 -21.34 2.00 -16.82
N GLY A 391 -20.05 1.73 -17.03
CA GLY A 391 -18.95 2.68 -16.86
C GLY A 391 -18.74 3.63 -18.04
N GLY A 392 -19.76 3.85 -18.88
CA GLY A 392 -19.66 4.60 -20.14
C GLY A 392 -19.11 6.02 -20.00
N MET A 393 -19.24 6.65 -18.82
CA MET A 393 -18.69 7.99 -18.56
C MET A 393 -17.15 8.06 -18.70
N TYR A 394 -16.43 6.94 -18.49
CA TYR A 394 -14.97 6.88 -18.55
C TYR A 394 -14.45 6.46 -19.93
N VAL A 395 -15.33 6.06 -20.86
CA VAL A 395 -14.94 5.52 -22.17
C VAL A 395 -14.18 6.58 -22.98
N ALA A 396 -14.74 7.78 -23.09
CA ALA A 396 -14.10 8.87 -23.84
C ALA A 396 -12.74 9.29 -23.25
N ASP A 397 -12.61 9.26 -21.93
CA ASP A 397 -11.33 9.56 -21.27
C ASP A 397 -10.30 8.46 -21.54
N LEU A 398 -10.72 7.19 -21.52
CA LEU A 398 -9.86 6.05 -21.83
C LEU A 398 -9.44 6.03 -23.30
N GLU A 399 -10.30 6.43 -24.23
CA GLU A 399 -9.97 6.60 -25.64
C GLU A 399 -8.86 7.66 -25.82
N ARG A 400 -8.91 8.76 -25.06
CA ARG A 400 -7.83 9.76 -25.07
C ARG A 400 -6.53 9.18 -24.55
N VAL A 401 -6.56 8.41 -23.46
CA VAL A 401 -5.37 7.70 -22.96
C VAL A 401 -4.80 6.78 -24.04
N ALA A 402 -5.66 5.97 -24.66
CA ALA A 402 -5.24 5.03 -25.70
C ALA A 402 -4.60 5.74 -26.91
N GLY A 403 -5.16 6.87 -27.33
CA GLY A 403 -4.61 7.70 -28.40
C GLY A 403 -3.23 8.25 -28.07
N GLU A 404 -3.04 8.76 -26.85
CA GLU A 404 -1.76 9.33 -26.43
C GLU A 404 -0.67 8.26 -26.25
N VAL A 405 -1.01 7.13 -25.63
CA VAL A 405 -0.10 5.98 -25.52
C VAL A 405 0.30 5.47 -26.90
N GLN A 406 -0.65 5.36 -27.84
CA GLN A 406 -0.34 4.92 -29.21
C GLN A 406 0.57 5.92 -29.93
N ARG A 407 0.32 7.23 -29.79
CA ARG A 407 1.17 8.28 -30.38
C ARG A 407 2.61 8.18 -29.89
N LEU A 408 2.80 7.96 -28.59
CA LEU A 408 4.13 7.81 -27.99
C LEU A 408 4.78 6.47 -28.35
N ALA A 409 3.99 5.39 -28.47
CA ALA A 409 4.48 4.10 -28.97
C ALA A 409 5.02 4.23 -30.40
N ASP A 410 4.30 4.92 -31.28
CA ASP A 410 4.71 5.15 -32.67
C ASP A 410 5.99 6.00 -32.75
N LEU A 411 6.11 7.01 -31.88
CA LEU A 411 7.32 7.85 -31.78
C LEU A 411 8.53 7.04 -31.30
N GLN A 412 8.36 6.24 -30.25
CA GLN A 412 9.41 5.36 -29.72
C GLN A 412 9.86 4.34 -30.77
N GLN A 413 8.92 3.72 -31.48
CA GLN A 413 9.25 2.76 -32.54
C GLN A 413 10.05 3.43 -33.67
N GLN A 414 9.74 4.68 -34.01
CA GLN A 414 10.54 5.45 -34.96
C GLN A 414 11.94 5.75 -34.42
N GLU A 415 12.06 6.18 -33.17
CA GLU A 415 13.35 6.44 -32.52
C GLU A 415 14.22 5.18 -32.44
N GLU A 416 13.67 4.04 -31.99
CA GLU A 416 14.37 2.75 -31.98
C GLU A 416 14.82 2.34 -33.39
N GLY A 417 13.98 2.56 -34.40
CA GLY A 417 14.34 2.33 -35.80
C GLY A 417 15.50 3.20 -36.29
N LEU A 418 15.62 4.43 -35.77
CA LEU A 418 16.75 5.33 -36.08
C LEU A 418 18.02 4.93 -35.33
N LEU A 419 17.90 4.54 -34.07
CA LEU A 419 19.03 4.15 -33.23
C LEU A 419 19.62 2.81 -33.65
N GLY A 420 18.80 1.88 -34.15
CA GLY A 420 19.23 0.55 -34.58
C GLY A 420 19.90 -0.25 -33.45
N ASP A 421 20.89 -1.08 -33.79
CA ASP A 421 21.60 -1.88 -32.79
C ASP A 421 22.43 -0.98 -31.86
N ILE A 422 22.03 -0.96 -30.58
CA ILE A 422 22.67 -0.23 -29.50
C ILE A 422 23.87 -1.05 -28.98
N PRO A 423 25.07 -0.47 -28.84
CA PRO A 423 26.21 -1.14 -28.21
C PRO A 423 25.90 -1.61 -26.78
N ASP A 424 26.31 -2.84 -26.44
CA ASP A 424 26.06 -3.44 -25.12
C ASP A 424 26.56 -2.58 -23.95
N GLU A 425 27.65 -1.82 -24.14
CA GLU A 425 28.21 -0.90 -23.15
C GLU A 425 27.31 0.30 -22.79
N TYR A 426 26.32 0.62 -23.64
CA TYR A 426 25.34 1.69 -23.41
C TYR A 426 24.03 1.16 -22.82
N LEU A 427 23.88 -0.15 -22.72
CA LEU A 427 22.68 -0.80 -22.18
C LEU A 427 22.82 -0.99 -20.67
N ASP A 428 21.72 -0.73 -19.97
CA ASP A 428 21.58 -1.09 -18.57
C ASP A 428 21.65 -2.63 -18.45
N PRO A 429 22.53 -3.20 -17.61
CA PRO A 429 22.72 -4.64 -17.51
C PRO A 429 21.53 -5.39 -16.89
N ILE A 430 20.59 -4.71 -16.24
CA ILE A 430 19.39 -5.28 -15.62
C ILE A 430 18.18 -5.11 -16.53
N MET A 431 18.00 -3.91 -17.09
CA MET A 431 16.84 -3.56 -17.90
C MET A 431 17.03 -3.84 -19.39
N SER A 432 18.28 -3.99 -19.85
CA SER A 432 18.64 -4.15 -21.26
C SER A 432 18.12 -3.02 -22.15
N THR A 433 18.06 -1.80 -21.61
CA THR A 433 17.62 -0.57 -22.28
C THR A 433 18.75 0.45 -22.28
N LEU A 434 18.72 1.41 -23.22
CA LEU A 434 19.68 2.51 -23.25
C LEU A 434 19.71 3.27 -21.91
N MET A 435 20.89 3.42 -21.31
CA MET A 435 21.06 4.20 -20.08
C MET A 435 20.90 5.69 -20.37
N SER A 436 20.04 6.37 -19.61
CA SER A 436 19.84 7.82 -19.72
C SER A 436 20.71 8.59 -18.74
N ASP A 437 20.90 8.05 -17.53
CA ASP A 437 21.81 8.62 -16.52
C ASP A 437 22.65 7.50 -15.88
N PRO A 438 23.74 7.08 -16.54
CA PRO A 438 24.56 5.97 -16.07
C PRO A 438 25.31 6.33 -14.77
N VAL A 439 25.27 5.42 -13.80
CA VAL A 439 25.95 5.53 -12.51
C VAL A 439 26.77 4.28 -12.20
N VAL A 440 27.93 4.48 -11.56
CA VAL A 440 28.85 3.42 -11.16
C VAL A 440 28.53 2.98 -9.73
N LEU A 441 28.34 1.69 -9.54
CA LEU A 441 28.20 1.06 -8.23
C LEU A 441 29.59 0.84 -7.59
N PRO A 442 29.81 1.25 -6.32
CA PRO A 442 31.15 1.28 -5.73
C PRO A 442 31.77 -0.11 -5.52
N SER A 443 30.97 -1.11 -5.15
CA SER A 443 31.44 -2.45 -4.81
C SER A 443 31.62 -3.32 -6.05
N SER A 444 30.55 -3.51 -6.84
CA SER A 444 30.60 -4.33 -8.06
C SER A 444 31.35 -3.66 -9.22
N ARG A 445 31.49 -2.32 -9.18
CA ARG A 445 32.01 -1.48 -10.27
C ARG A 445 31.19 -1.55 -11.56
N GLN A 446 30.00 -2.14 -11.49
CA GLN A 446 29.08 -2.16 -12.62
C GLN A 446 28.46 -0.79 -12.83
N ILE A 447 28.12 -0.51 -14.09
CA ILE A 447 27.41 0.70 -14.49
C ILE A 447 25.96 0.32 -14.77
N VAL A 448 25.04 1.04 -14.15
CA VAL A 448 23.59 0.86 -14.29
C VAL A 448 22.93 2.22 -14.45
N ASP A 449 21.70 2.27 -14.94
CA ASP A 449 20.94 3.51 -14.95
C ASP A 449 20.54 3.92 -13.53
N ARG A 450 20.59 5.23 -13.24
CA ARG A 450 20.22 5.79 -11.93
C ARG A 450 18.83 5.36 -11.50
N SER A 451 17.86 5.36 -12.40
CA SER A 451 16.47 4.99 -12.09
C SER A 451 16.35 3.51 -11.72
N THR A 452 17.13 2.64 -12.39
CA THR A 452 17.22 1.20 -12.12
C THR A 452 17.71 0.96 -10.71
N ILE A 453 18.85 1.55 -10.32
CA ILE A 453 19.40 1.32 -8.98
C ILE A 453 18.56 1.97 -7.88
N ALA A 454 18.03 3.19 -8.10
CA ALA A 454 17.15 3.84 -7.13
C ALA A 454 15.93 2.96 -6.81
N ARG A 455 15.32 2.35 -7.84
CA ARG A 455 14.21 1.41 -7.68
C ARG A 455 14.60 0.14 -6.93
N HIS A 456 15.79 -0.41 -7.20
CA HIS A 456 16.29 -1.57 -6.46
C HIS A 456 16.43 -1.26 -4.97
N LEU A 457 17.05 -0.11 -4.65
CA LEU A 457 17.29 0.35 -3.27
C LEU A 457 16.04 0.69 -2.47
N LEU A 458 14.89 0.89 -3.12
CA LEU A 458 13.59 1.00 -2.45
C LEU A 458 13.11 -0.34 -1.87
N SER A 459 13.57 -1.46 -2.42
CA SER A 459 13.19 -2.81 -2.00
C SER A 459 14.29 -3.51 -1.22
N ASP A 460 15.55 -3.35 -1.63
CA ASP A 460 16.71 -4.02 -1.04
C ASP A 460 17.91 -3.05 -1.04
N GLN A 461 18.47 -2.76 0.14
CA GLN A 461 19.60 -1.84 0.32
C GLN A 461 20.94 -2.53 0.09
N SER A 462 21.07 -3.20 -1.04
CA SER A 462 22.29 -3.88 -1.45
C SER A 462 22.62 -3.65 -2.93
N ASP A 463 23.84 -3.97 -3.33
CA ASP A 463 24.23 -3.99 -4.72
C ASP A 463 23.65 -5.25 -5.39
N PRO A 464 22.91 -5.12 -6.51
CA PRO A 464 22.19 -6.24 -7.11
C PRO A 464 23.11 -7.34 -7.68
N PHE A 465 24.40 -7.08 -7.87
CA PHE A 465 25.36 -8.03 -8.46
C PHE A 465 26.17 -8.81 -7.44
N ASN A 466 26.47 -8.22 -6.27
CA ASN A 466 27.28 -8.87 -5.23
C ASN A 466 26.65 -8.91 -3.83
N ARG A 467 25.49 -8.27 -3.65
CA ARG A 467 24.72 -8.17 -2.39
C ARG A 467 25.44 -7.47 -1.26
N GLU A 468 26.48 -6.68 -1.54
CA GLU A 468 27.11 -5.82 -0.54
C GLU A 468 26.20 -4.63 -0.21
N PRO A 469 26.19 -4.11 1.03
CA PRO A 469 25.35 -2.97 1.40
C PRO A 469 25.60 -1.75 0.50
N LEU A 470 24.51 -1.14 0.02
CA LEU A 470 24.55 -0.01 -0.90
C LEU A 470 23.46 0.99 -0.57
N THR A 471 23.79 2.27 -0.60
CA THR A 471 22.85 3.39 -0.48
C THR A 471 23.03 4.36 -1.65
N MET A 472 22.00 5.18 -1.92
CA MET A 472 21.97 6.03 -3.10
C MET A 472 23.07 7.09 -3.11
N ASP A 473 23.52 7.58 -1.96
CA ASP A 473 24.63 8.54 -1.83
C ASP A 473 26.00 7.94 -2.17
N MET A 474 26.12 6.61 -2.17
CA MET A 474 27.37 5.92 -2.50
C MET A 474 27.59 5.79 -4.02
N VAL A 475 26.53 5.92 -4.83
CA VAL A 475 26.61 5.77 -6.29
C VAL A 475 27.27 6.99 -6.92
N ARG A 476 28.11 6.78 -7.94
CA ARG A 476 28.87 7.86 -8.58
C ARG A 476 28.42 8.06 -10.03
N PRO A 477 28.17 9.30 -10.49
CA PRO A 477 27.85 9.54 -11.90
C PRO A 477 28.94 9.02 -12.83
N ALA A 478 28.57 8.29 -13.88
CA ALA A 478 29.47 7.86 -14.96
C ALA A 478 29.47 8.91 -16.08
N THR A 479 29.93 10.13 -15.78
CA THR A 479 29.82 11.29 -16.67
C THR A 479 30.45 11.08 -18.05
N GLU A 480 31.58 10.37 -18.11
CA GLU A 480 32.24 10.04 -19.38
C GLU A 480 31.38 9.14 -20.26
N LEU A 481 30.80 8.08 -19.70
CA LEU A 481 29.91 7.18 -20.45
C LEU A 481 28.64 7.91 -20.89
N ARG A 482 28.07 8.75 -20.02
CA ARG A 482 26.92 9.58 -20.38
C ARG A 482 27.20 10.44 -21.61
N GLN A 483 28.36 11.11 -21.66
CA GLN A 483 28.76 11.91 -22.83
C GLN A 483 28.95 11.05 -24.08
N GLN A 484 29.47 9.82 -23.95
CA GLN A 484 29.60 8.88 -25.07
C GLN A 484 28.23 8.45 -25.60
N ILE A 485 27.28 8.12 -24.72
CA ILE A 485 25.90 7.78 -25.09
C ILE A 485 25.24 8.95 -25.81
N GLU A 486 25.31 10.16 -25.24
CA GLU A 486 24.73 11.37 -25.84
C GLU A 486 25.33 11.64 -27.23
N ALA A 487 26.65 11.53 -27.40
CA ALA A 487 27.32 11.70 -28.69
C ALA A 487 26.93 10.61 -29.70
N TRP A 488 26.78 9.36 -29.26
CA TRP A 488 26.38 8.24 -30.11
C TRP A 488 24.93 8.41 -30.61
N VAL A 489 24.01 8.80 -29.72
CA VAL A 489 22.62 9.12 -30.07
C VAL A 489 22.56 10.23 -31.12
N LEU A 490 23.30 11.32 -30.90
CA LEU A 490 23.38 12.44 -31.86
C LEU A 490 23.92 12.00 -33.22
N GLN A 491 24.95 11.15 -33.25
CA GLN A 491 25.51 10.62 -34.49
C GLN A 491 24.49 9.79 -35.28
N ARG A 492 23.70 8.96 -34.60
CA ARG A 492 22.65 8.14 -35.24
C ARG A 492 21.53 9.00 -35.81
N HIS A 493 21.08 10.02 -35.09
CA HIS A 493 20.10 10.98 -35.60
C HIS A 493 20.63 11.77 -36.81
N GLY A 494 21.89 12.21 -36.78
CA GLY A 494 22.51 12.96 -37.88
C GLY A 494 22.71 12.14 -39.16
N ASN A 495 23.11 10.87 -39.04
CA ASN A 495 23.34 9.98 -40.18
C ASN A 495 22.06 9.56 -40.91
N ASN A 496 20.91 9.50 -40.22
CA ASN A 496 19.61 9.17 -40.84
C ASN A 496 18.87 10.41 -41.37
N SER A 497 19.37 11.62 -41.09
CA SER A 497 18.84 12.90 -41.61
C SER A 497 19.48 13.34 -42.94
N SER A 498 20.52 12.61 -43.38
CA SER A 498 21.30 12.83 -44.61
C SER A 498 20.98 11.75 -45.63
#